data_AF-A0A382FD23-F1
#
_entry.id   AF-A0A382FD23-F1
#
_cell.length_a   1.000
_cell.length_b   1.000
_cell.length_c   1.000
_cell.angle_alpha   90.00
_cell.angle_beta   90.00
_cell.angle_gamma   90.00
#
_symmetry.space_group_name_H-M   'P 1'
#
loop_
_entity.id
_entity.type
_entity.pdbx_description
1 polymer ?
#
loop_
_entity_poly.entity_id
_entity_poly.type
_entity_poly.pdbx_seq_one_letter_code
_entity_poly.pdbx_strand_id
1 'polypeptide(L)'
;MSEILSPTLNNIWRSIVMRGNNVASYKFALAESLINLVIQGKSFITLDELAIPFSEAICRHIKKVEKQITNPNPGKFLSACKAYNSGTIKKEELIQITTKHAFNDVIDRFHIVNRTDMEKKFYIDERKTNKGLTITDEMFTLEDGFQFQNFPKELEARWRLVETAWDLNISPKLLEVEYDDSLEYLNINRLDDKIFRRTPVTSCKDALNGYQQGKCFYCLHKISVKENSEYLAEVDHFFPHFLKKNQLQVNLDGVWNLVLACKSCNRGTNGKSSKIPARIFLYNLNERNNWLISSHHPLKETIINQTGTTTEKRRKFLNHIYEKVIKLFPYSQWYPK
;
A
#
# COMPACT_ATOMS: atom_id res chain seq x y z
N MET A 1 20.28 -20.70 -17.03
CA MET A 1 18.93 -21.08 -16.59
C MET A 1 18.59 -20.23 -15.38
N SER A 2 17.75 -19.22 -15.54
CA SER A 2 17.24 -18.44 -14.40
C SER A 2 16.25 -19.33 -13.65
N GLU A 3 16.60 -19.76 -12.44
CA GLU A 3 15.60 -20.19 -11.47
C GLU A 3 14.59 -19.04 -11.35
N ILE A 4 13.37 -19.28 -11.85
CA ILE A 4 12.25 -18.39 -11.57
C ILE A 4 11.99 -18.58 -10.08
N LEU A 5 12.61 -17.74 -9.25
CA LEU A 5 12.38 -17.70 -7.81
C LEU A 5 10.87 -17.70 -7.56
N SER A 6 10.39 -18.77 -6.93
CA SER A 6 8.99 -18.84 -6.51
C SER A 6 8.69 -17.64 -5.61
N PRO A 7 7.53 -16.97 -5.79
CA PRO A 7 7.20 -15.82 -4.97
C PRO A 7 7.12 -16.22 -3.49
N THR A 8 7.84 -15.51 -2.62
CA THR A 8 7.72 -15.72 -1.17
C THR A 8 6.26 -15.53 -0.71
N LEU A 9 5.86 -16.16 0.40
CA LEU A 9 4.52 -15.99 0.99
C LEU A 9 4.16 -14.52 1.22
N ASN A 10 5.14 -13.71 1.68
CA ASN A 10 4.99 -12.26 1.83
C ASN A 10 4.61 -11.56 0.50
N ASN A 11 5.21 -11.98 -0.62
CA ASN A 11 4.92 -11.41 -1.93
C ASN A 11 3.56 -11.88 -2.48
N ILE A 12 3.15 -13.12 -2.16
CA ILE A 12 1.82 -13.62 -2.50
C ILE A 12 0.75 -12.84 -1.74
N TRP A 13 0.89 -12.69 -0.41
CA TRP A 13 -0.01 -11.90 0.43
C TRP A 13 -0.16 -10.46 -0.08
N ARG A 14 0.98 -9.77 -0.29
CA ARG A 14 0.99 -8.42 -0.86
C ARG A 14 0.35 -8.37 -2.24
N SER A 15 0.53 -9.40 -3.08
CA SER A 15 -0.13 -9.45 -4.39
C SER A 15 -1.66 -9.51 -4.27
N ILE A 16 -2.18 -10.33 -3.35
CA ILE A 16 -3.61 -10.46 -3.08
C ILE A 16 -4.22 -9.13 -2.64
N VAL A 17 -3.60 -8.50 -1.64
CA VAL A 17 -4.10 -7.28 -1.00
C VAL A 17 -3.88 -6.05 -1.88
N MET A 18 -2.74 -5.94 -2.57
CA MET A 18 -2.36 -4.72 -3.27
C MET A 18 -2.83 -4.64 -4.73
N ARG A 19 -2.89 -5.78 -5.45
CA ARG A 19 -3.00 -5.82 -6.93
C ARG A 19 -4.39 -6.10 -7.48
N GLY A 20 -5.37 -6.45 -6.64
CA GLY A 20 -6.72 -6.76 -7.09
C GLY A 20 -7.51 -5.54 -7.57
N ASN A 21 -8.49 -5.77 -8.44
CA ASN A 21 -9.53 -4.77 -8.72
C ASN A 21 -10.33 -4.51 -7.46
N ASN A 22 -10.20 -3.31 -6.91
CA ASN A 22 -10.95 -2.90 -5.73
C ASN A 22 -12.26 -2.28 -6.20
N VAL A 23 -13.30 -3.12 -6.28
CA VAL A 23 -14.68 -2.68 -6.56
C VAL A 23 -15.39 -2.33 -5.24
N ALA A 24 -15.02 -3.00 -4.15
CA ALA A 24 -15.46 -2.76 -2.78
C ALA A 24 -14.27 -2.88 -1.81
N SER A 25 -14.35 -2.26 -0.63
CA SER A 25 -13.32 -2.33 0.40
C SER A 25 -13.29 -3.64 1.20
N TYR A 26 -14.22 -4.57 0.93
CA TYR A 26 -14.38 -5.83 1.67
C TYR A 26 -13.11 -6.67 1.71
N LYS A 27 -12.30 -6.66 0.65
CA LYS A 27 -11.02 -7.37 0.63
C LYS A 27 -10.08 -6.86 1.74
N PHE A 28 -10.07 -5.55 1.99
CA PHE A 28 -9.24 -4.98 3.03
C PHE A 28 -9.74 -5.38 4.42
N ALA A 29 -11.05 -5.31 4.63
CA ALA A 29 -11.67 -5.78 5.88
C ALA A 29 -11.43 -7.27 6.14
N LEU A 30 -11.49 -8.13 5.10
CA LEU A 30 -11.18 -9.56 5.22
C LEU A 30 -9.71 -9.77 5.59
N ALA A 31 -8.78 -9.08 4.90
CA ALA A 31 -7.36 -9.18 5.20
C ALA A 31 -7.04 -8.72 6.64
N GLU A 32 -7.64 -7.62 7.10
CA GLU A 32 -7.48 -7.13 8.47
C GLU A 32 -8.02 -8.13 9.48
N SER A 33 -9.19 -8.72 9.20
CA SER A 33 -9.80 -9.74 10.05
C SER A 33 -8.94 -10.99 10.18
N LEU A 34 -8.38 -11.47 9.07
CA LEU A 34 -7.48 -12.62 9.06
C LEU A 34 -6.20 -12.34 9.88
N ILE A 35 -5.59 -11.16 9.72
CA ILE A 35 -4.43 -10.75 10.52
C ILE A 35 -4.78 -10.75 12.02
N ASN A 36 -5.91 -10.12 12.40
CA ASN A 36 -6.29 -10.00 13.81
C ASN A 36 -6.62 -11.34 14.45
N LEU A 37 -7.22 -12.27 13.70
CA LEU A 37 -7.65 -13.57 14.22
C LEU A 37 -6.50 -14.58 14.27
N VAL A 38 -5.55 -14.55 13.33
CA VAL A 38 -4.37 -15.42 13.41
C VAL A 38 -3.48 -15.08 14.61
N ILE A 39 -3.33 -13.79 14.96
CA ILE A 39 -2.60 -13.33 16.16
C ILE A 39 -3.21 -13.92 17.45
N GLN A 40 -4.51 -14.22 17.44
CA GLN A 40 -5.22 -14.85 18.56
C GLN A 40 -5.05 -16.37 18.59
N GLY A 41 -4.26 -16.96 17.69
CA GLY A 41 -4.02 -18.40 17.59
C GLY A 41 -5.21 -19.19 17.04
N LYS A 42 -6.14 -18.54 16.33
CA LYS A 42 -7.33 -19.20 15.77
C LYS A 42 -6.96 -20.01 14.53
N SER A 43 -7.10 -21.34 14.61
CA SER A 43 -6.95 -22.26 13.47
C SER A 43 -8.26 -22.44 12.68
N PHE A 44 -9.40 -22.25 13.33
CA PHE A 44 -10.72 -22.24 12.69
C PHE A 44 -11.48 -20.99 13.11
N ILE A 45 -12.15 -20.36 12.14
CA ILE A 45 -12.90 -19.12 12.32
C ILE A 45 -14.32 -19.34 11.82
N THR A 46 -15.31 -19.33 12.71
CA THR A 46 -16.72 -19.33 12.31
C THR A 46 -17.10 -18.04 11.59
N LEU A 47 -18.15 -18.07 10.78
CA LEU A 47 -18.62 -16.85 10.10
C LEU A 47 -19.02 -15.73 11.09
N ASP A 48 -19.53 -16.07 12.27
CA ASP A 48 -19.90 -15.09 13.29
C ASP A 48 -18.65 -14.48 13.96
N GLU A 49 -17.61 -15.28 14.21
CA GLU A 49 -16.31 -14.78 14.67
C GLU A 49 -15.66 -13.87 13.62
N LEU A 50 -15.76 -14.21 12.33
CA LEU A 50 -15.25 -13.38 11.25
C LEU A 50 -16.03 -12.07 11.09
N ALA A 51 -17.35 -12.12 11.28
CA ALA A 51 -18.23 -10.96 11.11
C ALA A 51 -17.92 -9.81 12.07
N ILE A 52 -17.38 -10.10 13.25
CA ILE A 52 -17.02 -9.08 14.25
C ILE A 52 -15.93 -8.14 13.73
N PRO A 53 -14.66 -8.58 13.54
CA PRO A 53 -13.60 -7.68 13.08
C PRO A 53 -13.88 -7.13 11.67
N PHE A 54 -14.55 -7.92 10.81
CA PHE A 54 -14.87 -7.49 9.46
C PHE A 54 -15.82 -6.30 9.44
N SER A 55 -16.94 -6.39 10.16
CA SER A 55 -17.93 -5.32 10.22
C SER A 55 -17.42 -4.10 10.99
N GLU A 56 -16.64 -4.31 12.06
CA GLU A 56 -16.01 -3.23 12.83
C GLU A 56 -15.04 -2.41 11.98
N ALA A 57 -14.20 -3.06 11.18
CA ALA A 57 -13.29 -2.40 10.25
C ALA A 57 -14.06 -1.53 9.23
N ILE A 58 -15.08 -2.10 8.56
CA ILE A 58 -15.90 -1.35 7.61
C ILE A 58 -16.61 -0.17 8.28
N CYS A 59 -17.21 -0.36 9.46
CA CYS A 59 -17.89 0.70 10.20
C CYS A 59 -16.92 1.84 10.56
N ARG A 60 -15.71 1.51 11.01
CA ARG A 60 -14.64 2.48 11.33
C ARG A 60 -14.24 3.31 10.11
N HIS A 61 -14.19 2.69 8.94
CA HIS A 61 -13.84 3.36 7.68
C HIS A 61 -14.98 4.24 7.14
N ILE A 62 -16.23 3.78 7.19
CA ILE A 62 -17.41 4.57 6.78
C ILE A 62 -17.51 5.90 7.54
N LYS A 63 -17.13 5.93 8.83
CA LYS A 63 -17.10 7.16 9.63
C LYS A 63 -16.11 8.21 9.09
N LYS A 64 -15.06 7.79 8.37
CA LYS A 64 -14.04 8.67 7.79
C LYS A 64 -14.37 9.01 6.33
N VAL A 65 -14.68 8.00 5.54
CA VAL A 65 -15.04 8.11 4.12
C VAL A 65 -16.24 7.21 3.86
N GLU A 66 -17.40 7.81 3.59
CA GLU A 66 -18.66 7.07 3.47
C GLU A 66 -18.66 6.07 2.30
N LYS A 67 -18.00 6.42 1.19
CA LYS A 67 -17.97 5.61 -0.03
C LYS A 67 -16.98 4.45 0.09
N GLN A 68 -17.53 3.23 0.19
CA GLN A 68 -16.79 1.98 0.37
C GLN A 68 -16.90 1.00 -0.81
N ILE A 69 -17.64 1.38 -1.85
CA ILE A 69 -17.88 0.58 -3.05
C ILE A 69 -18.07 1.53 -4.24
N THR A 70 -17.69 1.09 -5.44
CA THR A 70 -17.89 1.88 -6.66
C THR A 70 -19.32 1.83 -7.18
N ASN A 71 -20.08 0.79 -6.84
CA ASN A 71 -21.50 0.66 -7.16
C ASN A 71 -22.31 1.74 -6.41
N PRO A 72 -23.13 2.56 -7.10
CA PRO A 72 -23.93 3.60 -6.45
C PRO A 72 -24.98 3.04 -5.48
N ASN A 73 -25.39 1.79 -5.65
CA ASN A 73 -26.39 1.13 -4.80
C ASN A 73 -25.68 0.20 -3.80
N PRO A 74 -25.42 0.65 -2.56
CA PRO A 74 -24.79 -0.21 -1.56
C PRO A 74 -25.70 -1.39 -1.20
N GLY A 75 -25.11 -2.58 -1.11
CA GLY A 75 -25.83 -3.78 -0.67
C GLY A 75 -26.24 -3.71 0.81
N LYS A 76 -27.10 -4.66 1.22
CA LYS A 76 -27.66 -4.74 2.59
C LYS A 76 -26.63 -4.61 3.71
N PHE A 77 -25.45 -5.22 3.54
CA PHE A 77 -24.37 -5.15 4.52
C PHE A 77 -23.88 -3.71 4.77
N LEU A 78 -23.57 -2.93 3.72
CA LEU A 78 -23.12 -1.55 3.88
C LEU A 78 -24.20 -0.66 4.48
N SER A 79 -25.46 -0.87 4.11
CA SER A 79 -26.60 -0.16 4.74
C SER A 79 -26.69 -0.47 6.23
N ALA A 80 -26.46 -1.72 6.64
CA ALA A 80 -26.41 -2.09 8.05
C ALA A 80 -25.22 -1.46 8.79
N CYS A 81 -24.03 -1.40 8.19
CA CYS A 81 -22.90 -0.68 8.78
C CYS A 81 -23.22 0.81 9.01
N LYS A 82 -23.89 1.46 8.07
CA LYS A 82 -24.34 2.85 8.23
C LYS A 82 -25.38 2.98 9.35
N ALA A 83 -26.37 2.09 9.38
CA ALA A 83 -27.40 2.05 10.42
C ALA A 83 -26.81 1.79 11.82
N TYR A 84 -25.79 0.95 11.93
CA TYR A 84 -25.07 0.73 13.18
C TYR A 84 -24.31 1.99 13.60
N ASN A 85 -23.61 2.63 12.67
CA ASN A 85 -22.90 3.88 12.94
C ASN A 85 -23.82 5.02 13.38
N SER A 86 -25.09 5.04 12.94
CA SER A 86 -26.12 6.00 13.39
C SER A 86 -26.86 5.57 14.65
N GLY A 87 -26.53 4.40 15.23
CA GLY A 87 -27.20 3.87 16.43
C GLY A 87 -28.60 3.29 16.18
N THR A 88 -28.98 3.07 14.92
CA THR A 88 -30.30 2.56 14.53
C THR A 88 -30.44 1.05 14.75
N ILE A 89 -29.35 0.30 14.59
CA ILE A 89 -29.30 -1.14 14.87
C ILE A 89 -28.24 -1.46 15.93
N LYS A 90 -28.43 -2.55 16.66
CA LYS A 90 -27.47 -3.03 17.67
C LYS A 90 -26.36 -3.87 17.03
N LYS A 91 -25.30 -4.13 17.81
CA LYS A 91 -24.13 -4.90 17.36
C LYS A 91 -24.52 -6.32 16.93
N GLU A 92 -25.44 -6.95 17.64
CA GLU A 92 -25.90 -8.32 17.36
C GLU A 92 -26.59 -8.40 15.99
N GLU A 93 -27.42 -7.39 15.67
CA GLU A 93 -28.09 -7.29 14.37
C GLU A 93 -27.08 -7.02 13.23
N LEU A 94 -26.08 -6.16 13.46
CA LEU A 94 -25.00 -5.94 12.51
C LEU A 94 -24.26 -7.24 12.19
N ILE A 95 -23.92 -8.03 13.21
CA ILE A 95 -23.21 -9.32 13.04
C ILE A 95 -24.07 -10.27 12.21
N GLN A 96 -25.35 -10.44 12.53
CA GLN A 96 -26.26 -11.31 11.78
C GLN A 96 -26.36 -10.91 10.30
N ILE A 97 -26.51 -9.62 10.01
CA ILE A 97 -26.55 -9.11 8.64
C ILE A 97 -25.22 -9.33 7.93
N THR A 98 -24.10 -9.13 8.62
CA THR A 98 -22.75 -9.34 8.09
C THR A 98 -22.54 -10.79 7.69
N THR A 99 -22.81 -11.74 8.59
CA THR A 99 -22.71 -13.18 8.34
C THR A 99 -23.50 -13.60 7.10
N LYS A 100 -24.71 -13.03 6.91
CA LYS A 100 -25.61 -13.37 5.81
C LYS A 100 -25.24 -12.73 4.47
N HIS A 101 -24.65 -11.53 4.47
CA HIS A 101 -24.58 -10.69 3.26
C HIS A 101 -23.18 -10.21 2.87
N ALA A 102 -22.19 -10.26 3.76
CA ALA A 102 -20.87 -9.68 3.48
C ALA A 102 -19.94 -10.64 2.70
N PHE A 103 -20.10 -11.95 2.91
CA PHE A 103 -19.03 -12.91 2.62
C PHE A 103 -19.09 -13.59 1.25
N ASN A 104 -20.20 -13.49 0.52
CA ASN A 104 -20.42 -14.25 -0.71
C ASN A 104 -19.30 -14.03 -1.73
N ASP A 105 -19.05 -12.78 -2.13
CA ASP A 105 -18.05 -12.48 -3.16
C ASP A 105 -16.62 -12.41 -2.64
N VAL A 106 -16.43 -11.84 -1.44
CA VAL A 106 -15.08 -11.51 -0.97
C VAL A 106 -14.26 -12.76 -0.65
N ILE A 107 -14.88 -13.79 -0.07
CA ILE A 107 -14.19 -15.04 0.27
C ILE A 107 -13.87 -15.85 -0.99
N ASP A 108 -14.77 -15.88 -1.98
CA ASP A 108 -14.54 -16.58 -3.26
C ASP A 108 -13.38 -15.97 -4.03
N ARG A 109 -13.26 -14.64 -4.00
CA ARG A 109 -12.36 -13.87 -4.87
C ARG A 109 -11.08 -13.43 -4.17
N PHE A 110 -10.92 -13.66 -2.88
CA PHE A 110 -9.79 -13.13 -2.11
C PHE A 110 -8.45 -13.52 -2.73
N HIS A 111 -8.28 -14.82 -3.02
CA HIS A 111 -7.06 -15.39 -3.59
C HIS A 111 -6.94 -15.24 -5.12
N ILE A 112 -7.87 -14.53 -5.78
CA ILE A 112 -7.83 -14.31 -7.23
C ILE A 112 -7.18 -12.96 -7.53
N VAL A 113 -6.05 -12.98 -8.24
CA VAL A 113 -5.29 -11.79 -8.66
C VAL A 113 -5.15 -11.80 -10.17
N ASN A 114 -5.56 -10.73 -10.85
CA ASN A 114 -5.52 -10.64 -12.31
C ASN A 114 -6.17 -11.83 -13.04
N ARG A 115 -7.30 -12.34 -12.49
CA ARG A 115 -8.02 -13.53 -13.00
C ARG A 115 -7.26 -14.86 -12.87
N THR A 116 -6.14 -14.85 -12.17
CA THR A 116 -5.37 -16.05 -11.84
C THR A 116 -5.57 -16.38 -10.37
N ASP A 117 -5.80 -17.66 -10.09
CA ASP A 117 -5.87 -18.13 -8.72
C ASP A 117 -4.46 -18.29 -8.14
N MET A 118 -4.23 -17.76 -6.94
CA MET A 118 -2.92 -17.84 -6.30
C MET A 118 -2.64 -19.26 -5.80
N GLU A 119 -1.41 -19.74 -6.04
CA GLU A 119 -0.94 -21.08 -5.65
C GLU A 119 -1.05 -21.33 -4.14
N LYS A 120 -0.77 -20.30 -3.33
CA LYS A 120 -0.83 -20.36 -1.87
C LYS A 120 -2.08 -19.68 -1.35
N LYS A 121 -2.75 -20.36 -0.41
CA LYS A 121 -3.99 -19.91 0.24
C LYS A 121 -3.71 -19.62 1.70
N PHE A 122 -4.39 -18.63 2.25
CA PHE A 122 -4.29 -18.22 3.65
C PHE A 122 -5.46 -18.72 4.51
N TYR A 123 -6.48 -19.28 3.84
CA TYR A 123 -7.56 -20.03 4.46
C TYR A 123 -8.14 -21.03 3.46
N ILE A 124 -8.79 -22.06 4.00
CA ILE A 124 -9.66 -22.99 3.29
C ILE A 124 -11.11 -22.56 3.56
N ASP A 125 -11.89 -22.42 2.48
CA ASP A 125 -13.30 -22.05 2.57
C ASP A 125 -14.15 -23.27 2.93
N GLU A 126 -14.64 -23.30 4.17
CA GLU A 126 -15.50 -24.35 4.70
C GLU A 126 -16.90 -23.84 5.04
N ARG A 127 -17.37 -22.76 4.40
CA ARG A 127 -18.71 -22.19 4.67
C ARG A 127 -19.84 -23.19 4.46
N LYS A 128 -19.67 -24.12 3.50
CA LYS A 128 -20.69 -25.14 3.17
C LYS A 128 -20.65 -26.36 4.09
N THR A 129 -19.47 -26.71 4.62
CA THR A 129 -19.28 -27.90 5.46
C THR A 129 -19.32 -27.57 6.94
N ASN A 130 -18.56 -26.57 7.37
CA ASN A 130 -18.34 -26.21 8.79
C ASN A 130 -18.76 -24.78 9.14
N LYS A 131 -19.37 -24.02 8.21
CA LYS A 131 -19.83 -22.63 8.42
C LYS A 131 -18.70 -21.67 8.86
N GLY A 132 -17.51 -21.83 8.29
CA GLY A 132 -16.35 -21.02 8.66
C GLY A 132 -15.19 -21.12 7.68
N LEU A 133 -14.02 -20.69 8.13
CA LEU A 133 -12.75 -20.72 7.43
C LEU A 133 -11.73 -21.47 8.30
N THR A 134 -11.01 -22.43 7.70
CA THR A 134 -9.83 -23.03 8.32
C THR A 134 -8.60 -22.25 7.90
N ILE A 135 -7.84 -21.73 8.87
CA ILE A 135 -6.58 -21.01 8.63
C ILE A 135 -5.50 -22.02 8.23
N THR A 136 -4.73 -21.70 7.19
CA THR A 136 -3.69 -22.58 6.65
C THR A 136 -2.35 -22.38 7.35
N ASP A 137 -1.48 -23.38 7.24
CA ASP A 137 -0.08 -23.28 7.68
C ASP A 137 0.66 -22.11 6.99
N GLU A 138 0.31 -21.77 5.75
CA GLU A 138 0.86 -20.58 5.08
C GLU A 138 0.54 -19.28 5.81
N MET A 139 -0.65 -19.15 6.41
CA MET A 139 -1.02 -17.96 7.19
C MET A 139 -0.28 -17.92 8.54
N PHE A 140 -0.10 -19.05 9.21
CA PHE A 140 0.73 -19.13 10.42
C PHE A 140 2.20 -18.83 10.13
N THR A 141 2.73 -19.40 9.05
CA THR A 141 4.10 -19.10 8.56
C THR A 141 4.26 -17.62 8.23
N LEU A 142 3.19 -17.00 7.69
CA LEU A 142 3.16 -15.57 7.43
C LEU A 142 3.23 -14.76 8.73
N GLU A 143 2.47 -15.16 9.76
CA GLU A 143 2.42 -14.56 11.10
C GLU A 143 3.75 -14.60 11.84
N ASP A 144 4.44 -15.75 11.82
CA ASP A 144 5.78 -15.93 12.39
C ASP A 144 6.86 -15.05 11.72
N GLY A 145 6.59 -14.57 10.50
CA GLY A 145 7.53 -13.82 9.70
C GLY A 145 7.74 -12.38 10.18
N PHE A 146 8.99 -11.89 10.14
CA PHE A 146 9.31 -10.50 10.48
C PHE A 146 8.45 -9.44 9.74
N GLN A 147 8.04 -9.73 8.50
CA GLN A 147 7.26 -8.81 7.67
C GLN A 147 5.81 -8.67 8.13
N PHE A 148 5.29 -9.60 8.91
CA PHE A 148 3.91 -9.60 9.37
C PHE A 148 3.53 -8.31 10.11
N GLN A 149 4.44 -7.82 10.94
CA GLN A 149 4.27 -6.58 11.70
C GLN A 149 4.02 -5.34 10.82
N ASN A 150 4.40 -5.38 9.54
CA ASN A 150 4.21 -4.29 8.59
C ASN A 150 2.85 -4.35 7.89
N PHE A 151 2.22 -5.54 7.80
CA PHE A 151 1.01 -5.73 7.01
C PHE A 151 -0.18 -4.89 7.46
N PRO A 152 -0.46 -4.70 8.76
CA PRO A 152 -1.55 -3.80 9.18
C PRO A 152 -1.42 -2.38 8.62
N LYS A 153 -0.20 -1.82 8.66
CA LYS A 153 0.08 -0.46 8.17
C LYS A 153 0.04 -0.39 6.64
N GLU A 154 0.63 -1.38 5.96
CA GLU A 154 0.55 -1.50 4.49
C GLU A 154 -0.91 -1.60 4.01
N LEU A 155 -1.73 -2.40 4.70
CA LEU A 155 -3.14 -2.62 4.42
C LEU A 155 -3.96 -1.34 4.62
N GLU A 156 -3.84 -0.69 5.77
CA GLU A 156 -4.53 0.58 6.07
C GLU A 156 -4.15 1.65 5.03
N ALA A 157 -2.86 1.81 4.72
CA ALA A 157 -2.42 2.78 3.72
C ALA A 157 -3.04 2.52 2.35
N ARG A 158 -3.07 1.26 1.92
CA ARG A 158 -3.72 0.87 0.66
C ARG A 158 -5.21 1.18 0.66
N TRP A 159 -5.90 0.88 1.76
CA TRP A 159 -7.33 1.12 1.90
C TRP A 159 -7.64 2.63 1.83
N ARG A 160 -6.93 3.45 2.62
CA ARG A 160 -7.10 4.93 2.61
C ARG A 160 -6.87 5.54 1.23
N LEU A 161 -5.88 5.04 0.48
CA LEU A 161 -5.63 5.48 -0.90
C LEU A 161 -6.77 5.13 -1.86
N VAL A 162 -7.40 3.95 -1.72
CA VAL A 162 -8.58 3.58 -2.52
C VAL A 162 -9.78 4.46 -2.18
N GLU A 163 -10.08 4.61 -0.90
CA GLU A 163 -11.19 5.44 -0.42
C GLU A 163 -11.08 6.86 -0.91
N THR A 164 -9.89 7.45 -0.79
CA THR A 164 -9.67 8.83 -1.20
C THR A 164 -9.85 9.00 -2.71
N ALA A 165 -9.42 8.01 -3.51
CA ALA A 165 -9.66 8.02 -4.94
C ALA A 165 -11.16 7.92 -5.28
N TRP A 166 -11.94 7.15 -4.53
CA TRP A 166 -13.39 7.05 -4.73
C TRP A 166 -14.16 8.30 -4.29
N ASP A 167 -13.81 8.85 -3.14
CA ASP A 167 -14.46 10.01 -2.51
C ASP A 167 -14.33 11.26 -3.36
N LEU A 168 -13.13 11.49 -3.89
CA LEU A 168 -12.87 12.67 -4.69
C LEU A 168 -13.67 12.70 -5.99
N ASN A 169 -14.23 11.57 -6.45
CA ASN A 169 -14.89 11.42 -7.76
C ASN A 169 -14.05 11.96 -8.94
N ILE A 170 -12.75 12.14 -8.68
CA ILE A 170 -11.75 12.63 -9.59
C ILE A 170 -11.19 11.40 -10.29
N SER A 171 -11.00 11.49 -11.62
CA SER A 171 -10.22 10.48 -12.33
C SER A 171 -8.87 10.36 -11.62
N PRO A 172 -8.40 9.16 -11.22
CA PRO A 172 -7.08 8.99 -10.58
C PRO A 172 -5.95 9.70 -11.34
N LYS A 173 -6.15 9.95 -12.65
CA LYS A 173 -5.35 10.77 -13.56
C LYS A 173 -5.11 12.23 -13.14
N LEU A 174 -5.88 12.79 -12.22
CA LEU A 174 -5.77 14.18 -11.79
C LEU A 174 -5.35 14.30 -10.31
N LEU A 175 -5.01 13.17 -9.66
CA LEU A 175 -4.49 13.18 -8.30
C LEU A 175 -3.01 13.55 -8.33
N GLU A 176 -2.72 14.82 -8.06
CA GLU A 176 -1.37 15.22 -7.67
C GLU A 176 -1.17 14.88 -6.20
N VAL A 177 -0.41 13.82 -5.96
CA VAL A 177 -0.03 13.38 -4.62
C VAL A 177 1.39 13.86 -4.36
N GLU A 178 1.52 14.72 -3.35
CA GLU A 178 2.81 15.26 -2.93
C GLU A 178 3.15 14.78 -1.53
N TYR A 179 4.44 14.51 -1.35
CA TYR A 179 5.00 14.22 -0.05
C TYR A 179 5.28 15.52 0.70
N ASP A 180 4.94 15.51 1.98
CA ASP A 180 5.33 16.57 2.89
C ASP A 180 6.38 16.04 3.86
N ASP A 181 7.58 16.63 3.77
CA ASP A 181 8.74 16.30 4.60
C ASP A 181 8.49 16.50 6.10
N SER A 182 7.68 17.50 6.48
CA SER A 182 7.43 17.83 7.89
C SER A 182 6.52 16.84 8.59
N LEU A 183 5.55 16.27 7.85
CA LEU A 183 4.61 15.29 8.38
C LEU A 183 5.01 13.85 8.04
N GLU A 184 5.82 13.65 7.00
CA GLU A 184 6.07 12.36 6.33
C GLU A 184 4.80 11.71 5.73
N TYR A 185 3.82 12.51 5.34
CA TYR A 185 2.54 12.06 4.75
C TYR A 185 2.48 12.29 3.25
N LEU A 186 1.77 11.39 2.57
CA LEU A 186 1.25 11.64 1.23
C LEU A 186 -0.02 12.47 1.33
N ASN A 187 -0.07 13.57 0.59
CA ASN A 187 -1.18 14.51 0.62
C ASN A 187 -1.71 14.71 -0.78
N ILE A 188 -3.02 14.90 -0.89
CA ILE A 188 -3.63 15.36 -2.13
C ILE A 188 -3.77 16.86 -2.02
N ASN A 189 -3.21 17.55 -2.99
CA ASN A 189 -3.35 18.98 -3.15
C ASN A 189 -4.51 19.25 -4.11
N ARG A 190 -5.54 19.95 -3.62
CA ARG A 190 -6.61 20.46 -4.47
C ARG A 190 -6.36 21.93 -4.73
N LEU A 191 -6.23 22.28 -6.00
CA LEU A 191 -6.44 23.64 -6.48
C LEU A 191 -7.94 23.77 -6.71
N ASP A 192 -8.66 24.31 -5.74
CA ASP A 192 -9.98 24.89 -5.99
C ASP A 192 -9.77 26.37 -6.35
N ASP A 193 -10.63 26.96 -7.19
CA ASP A 193 -10.37 28.21 -7.94
C ASP A 193 -9.91 29.42 -7.09
N LYS A 194 -9.97 29.33 -5.75
CA LYS A 194 -9.47 30.34 -4.81
C LYS A 194 -8.83 29.79 -3.53
N ILE A 195 -8.78 28.47 -3.29
CA ILE A 195 -8.29 27.88 -2.03
C ILE A 195 -7.46 26.63 -2.31
N PHE A 196 -6.19 26.66 -1.88
CA PHE A 196 -5.36 25.47 -1.80
C PHE A 196 -5.81 24.61 -0.61
N ARG A 197 -6.40 23.44 -0.87
CA ARG A 197 -6.83 22.51 0.17
C ARG A 197 -5.95 21.27 0.13
N ARG A 198 -5.18 21.08 1.21
CA ARG A 198 -4.32 19.92 1.42
C ARG A 198 -5.03 18.90 2.31
N THR A 199 -5.14 17.66 1.83
CA THR A 199 -5.74 16.56 2.59
C THR A 199 -4.71 15.45 2.81
N PRO A 200 -4.31 15.17 4.07
CA PRO A 200 -3.43 14.04 4.36
C PRO A 200 -4.17 12.74 4.10
N VAL A 201 -3.52 11.81 3.39
CA VAL A 201 -4.12 10.52 3.00
C VAL A 201 -3.59 9.41 3.89
N THR A 202 -2.28 9.19 3.86
CA THR A 202 -1.59 8.15 4.61
C THR A 202 -0.11 8.48 4.74
N SER A 203 0.57 7.84 5.70
CA SER A 203 2.03 7.93 5.86
C SER A 203 2.72 7.43 4.59
N CYS A 204 3.76 8.14 4.15
CA CYS A 204 4.55 7.74 2.99
C CYS A 204 5.24 6.39 3.21
N LYS A 205 5.70 6.13 4.45
CA LYS A 205 6.31 4.86 4.85
C LYS A 205 5.33 3.71 4.64
N ASP A 206 4.13 3.84 5.18
CA ASP A 206 3.11 2.79 5.12
C ASP A 206 2.70 2.50 3.66
N ALA A 207 2.55 3.55 2.87
CA ALA A 207 2.20 3.44 1.45
C ALA A 207 3.31 2.78 0.61
N LEU A 208 4.59 3.09 0.86
CA LEU A 208 5.69 2.57 0.04
C LEU A 208 6.17 1.17 0.47
N ASN A 209 5.99 0.79 1.74
CA ASN A 209 6.62 -0.43 2.29
C ASN A 209 6.19 -1.72 1.60
N GLY A 210 4.89 -1.84 1.28
CA GLY A 210 4.37 -3.00 0.55
C GLY A 210 4.97 -3.14 -0.85
N TYR A 211 5.43 -2.04 -1.45
CA TYR A 211 6.03 -2.02 -2.79
C TYR A 211 7.55 -2.17 -2.77
N GLN A 212 8.19 -1.91 -1.65
CA GLN A 212 9.59 -2.27 -1.40
C GLN A 212 9.75 -3.59 -0.63
N GLN A 213 8.65 -4.32 -0.45
CA GLN A 213 8.62 -5.63 0.19
C GLN A 213 9.19 -5.64 1.62
N GLY A 214 9.11 -4.49 2.32
CA GLY A 214 9.72 -4.28 3.63
C GLY A 214 11.22 -4.49 3.66
N LYS A 215 11.90 -4.09 2.58
CA LYS A 215 13.36 -4.03 2.47
C LYS A 215 13.81 -2.61 2.18
N CYS A 216 14.96 -2.24 2.75
CA CYS A 216 15.68 -1.01 2.43
C CYS A 216 15.97 -0.98 0.94
N PHE A 217 15.68 0.14 0.29
CA PHE A 217 15.89 0.31 -1.15
C PHE A 217 17.36 0.13 -1.58
N TYR A 218 18.30 0.48 -0.70
CA TYR A 218 19.74 0.49 -1.02
C TYR A 218 20.46 -0.81 -0.65
N CYS A 219 20.31 -1.30 0.58
CA CYS A 219 21.04 -2.49 1.07
C CYS A 219 20.18 -3.76 1.13
N LEU A 220 18.89 -3.68 0.81
CA LEU A 220 17.94 -4.80 0.85
C LEU A 220 17.73 -5.44 2.24
N HIS A 221 18.36 -4.92 3.30
CA HIS A 221 18.08 -5.32 4.67
C HIS A 221 16.62 -5.07 5.03
N LYS A 222 16.07 -5.92 5.90
CA LYS A 222 14.69 -5.80 6.38
C LYS A 222 14.48 -4.43 7.06
N ILE A 223 13.32 -3.84 6.81
CA ILE A 223 12.85 -2.61 7.44
C ILE A 223 11.45 -2.80 8.00
N SER A 224 11.07 -1.96 8.94
CA SER A 224 9.73 -1.91 9.51
C SER A 224 9.12 -0.52 9.41
N VAL A 225 7.81 -0.47 9.26
CA VAL A 225 7.02 0.77 9.39
C VAL A 225 6.26 0.84 10.72
N LYS A 226 6.45 -0.16 11.59
CA LYS A 226 5.93 -0.15 12.95
C LYS A 226 6.72 0.86 13.78
N GLU A 227 5.99 1.76 14.43
CA GLU A 227 6.56 2.75 15.34
C GLU A 227 7.45 2.08 16.40
N ASN A 228 8.55 2.75 16.77
CA ASN A 228 9.55 2.28 17.74
C ASN A 228 10.31 1.00 17.37
N SER A 229 10.20 0.49 16.13
CA SER A 229 11.05 -0.61 15.66
C SER A 229 12.52 -0.20 15.55
N GLU A 230 13.46 -1.06 15.95
CA GLU A 230 14.89 -0.86 15.69
C GLU A 230 15.23 -0.85 14.19
N TYR A 231 14.36 -1.46 13.39
CA TYR A 231 14.45 -1.53 11.93
C TYR A 231 13.61 -0.44 11.25
N LEU A 232 13.23 0.62 11.97
CA LEU A 232 12.35 1.66 11.45
C LEU A 232 12.88 2.24 10.13
N ALA A 233 12.02 2.19 9.13
CA ALA A 233 12.26 2.76 7.83
C ALA A 233 12.22 4.30 7.90
N GLU A 234 13.04 4.94 7.08
CA GLU A 234 13.02 6.37 6.85
C GLU A 234 12.70 6.64 5.38
N VAL A 235 11.94 7.70 5.12
CA VAL A 235 11.72 8.16 3.75
C VAL A 235 12.98 8.90 3.30
N ASP A 236 13.47 8.53 2.13
CA ASP A 236 14.59 9.20 1.48
C ASP A 236 14.21 9.63 0.06
N HIS A 237 14.77 10.76 -0.35
CA HIS A 237 14.69 11.25 -1.71
C HIS A 237 15.85 10.70 -2.51
N PHE A 238 15.58 9.85 -3.51
CA PHE A 238 16.62 9.27 -4.36
C PHE A 238 17.50 10.38 -4.96
N PHE A 239 16.87 11.35 -5.62
CA PHE A 239 17.47 12.63 -5.95
C PHE A 239 17.26 13.59 -4.77
N PRO A 240 18.32 13.98 -4.03
CA PRO A 240 18.17 14.72 -2.79
C PRO A 240 17.46 16.07 -2.94
N HIS A 241 16.71 16.44 -1.92
CA HIS A 241 15.88 17.65 -1.90
C HIS A 241 16.65 18.96 -2.19
N PHE A 242 17.94 19.06 -1.83
CA PHE A 242 18.73 20.28 -2.08
C PHE A 242 18.80 20.66 -3.57
N LEU A 243 18.63 19.68 -4.47
CA LEU A 243 18.64 19.86 -5.93
C LEU A 243 17.48 20.72 -6.44
N LYS A 244 16.44 20.97 -5.62
CA LYS A 244 15.36 21.91 -5.98
C LYS A 244 15.88 23.30 -6.32
N LYS A 245 16.97 23.73 -5.67
CA LYS A 245 17.60 25.04 -5.92
C LYS A 245 18.32 25.11 -7.28
N ASN A 246 18.51 23.98 -7.95
CA ASN A 246 19.33 23.86 -9.16
C ASN A 246 18.51 23.89 -10.47
N GLN A 247 17.26 24.37 -10.41
CA GLN A 247 16.38 24.58 -11.58
C GLN A 247 16.22 23.33 -12.48
N LEU A 248 16.09 22.15 -11.87
CA LEU A 248 15.86 20.91 -12.62
C LEU A 248 14.48 20.86 -13.32
N GLN A 249 13.59 21.83 -13.06
CA GLN A 249 12.22 21.93 -13.59
C GLN A 249 11.41 20.64 -13.39
N VAL A 250 11.57 20.03 -12.21
CA VAL A 250 10.88 18.78 -11.85
C VAL A 250 10.49 18.82 -10.37
N ASN A 251 9.31 18.28 -10.05
CA ASN A 251 8.89 18.08 -8.68
C ASN A 251 9.64 16.87 -8.07
N LEU A 252 10.59 17.15 -7.19
CA LEU A 252 11.39 16.13 -6.50
C LEU A 252 10.64 15.46 -5.33
N ASP A 253 9.53 16.03 -4.85
CA ASP A 253 8.70 15.44 -3.79
C ASP A 253 7.67 14.45 -4.35
N GLY A 254 7.73 14.20 -5.66
CA GLY A 254 6.90 13.21 -6.31
C GLY A 254 7.24 11.81 -5.83
N VAL A 255 6.22 10.98 -5.65
CA VAL A 255 6.32 9.56 -5.23
C VAL A 255 7.33 8.75 -6.05
N TRP A 256 7.54 9.13 -7.32
CA TRP A 256 8.53 8.52 -8.21
C TRP A 256 9.98 8.63 -7.70
N ASN A 257 10.28 9.62 -6.86
CA ASN A 257 11.61 9.92 -6.31
C ASN A 257 11.78 9.45 -4.86
N LEU A 258 10.70 9.09 -4.17
CA LEU A 258 10.71 8.71 -2.75
C LEU A 258 10.95 7.21 -2.57
N VAL A 259 11.86 6.84 -1.68
CA VAL A 259 12.17 5.44 -1.34
C VAL A 259 12.23 5.25 0.16
N LEU A 260 12.05 4.02 0.63
CA LEU A 260 12.31 3.68 2.04
C LEU A 260 13.73 3.14 2.20
N ALA A 261 14.47 3.72 3.13
CA ALA A 261 15.82 3.33 3.48
C ALA A 261 15.93 3.02 4.98
N CYS A 262 16.88 2.16 5.36
CA CYS A 262 17.24 2.02 6.76
C CYS A 262 18.05 3.25 7.22
N LYS A 263 18.06 3.51 8.53
CA LYS A 263 18.80 4.62 9.15
C LYS A 263 20.27 4.68 8.73
N SER A 264 20.95 3.53 8.64
CA SER A 264 22.36 3.46 8.25
C SER A 264 22.61 3.93 6.81
N CYS A 265 21.76 3.50 5.86
CA CYS A 265 21.85 3.94 4.46
C CYS A 265 21.40 5.39 4.27
N ASN A 266 20.37 5.85 4.97
CA ASN A 266 19.83 7.20 4.78
C ASN A 266 20.77 8.26 5.40
N ARG A 267 20.98 8.20 6.71
CA ARG A 267 21.68 9.24 7.50
C ARG A 267 22.77 8.71 8.43
N GLY A 268 23.20 7.46 8.29
CA GLY A 268 24.32 6.91 9.04
C GLY A 268 25.64 7.60 8.69
N THR A 269 26.72 7.32 9.45
CA THR A 269 28.05 7.93 9.26
C THR A 269 28.59 7.82 7.82
N ASN A 270 28.23 6.75 7.11
CA ASN A 270 28.55 6.53 5.69
C ASN A 270 27.29 6.45 4.82
N GLY A 271 26.17 6.98 5.30
CA GLY A 271 24.91 7.02 4.58
C GLY A 271 24.96 7.97 3.39
N LYS A 272 23.90 7.92 2.60
CA LYS A 272 23.70 8.73 1.42
C LYS A 272 23.60 10.21 1.79
N SER A 273 22.76 10.58 2.74
CA SER A 273 22.46 11.98 3.08
C SER A 273 22.14 12.78 1.80
N SER A 274 22.92 13.82 1.51
CA SER A 274 22.81 14.66 0.30
C SER A 274 23.58 14.13 -0.91
N LYS A 275 24.21 12.95 -0.84
CA LYS A 275 24.92 12.35 -1.97
C LYS A 275 23.96 11.76 -2.99
N ILE A 276 24.46 11.56 -4.21
CA ILE A 276 23.68 11.00 -5.32
C ILE A 276 23.91 9.49 -5.37
N PRO A 277 22.86 8.65 -5.29
CA PRO A 277 23.04 7.20 -5.41
C PRO A 277 23.72 6.81 -6.72
N ALA A 278 24.56 5.78 -6.70
CA ALA A 278 25.15 5.23 -7.91
C ALA A 278 24.11 4.78 -8.94
N ARG A 279 24.50 4.73 -10.22
CA ARG A 279 23.59 4.47 -11.36
C ARG A 279 22.84 3.14 -11.22
N ILE A 280 23.41 2.14 -10.57
CA ILE A 280 22.73 0.86 -10.31
C ILE A 280 21.39 1.07 -9.58
N PHE A 281 21.33 2.01 -8.64
CA PHE A 281 20.11 2.31 -7.91
C PHE A 281 19.08 3.09 -8.74
N LEU A 282 19.51 3.78 -9.81
CA LEU A 282 18.58 4.39 -10.77
C LEU A 282 17.79 3.33 -11.53
N TYR A 283 18.42 2.21 -11.88
CA TYR A 283 17.73 1.07 -12.49
C TYR A 283 16.71 0.47 -11.52
N ASN A 284 17.10 0.28 -10.26
CA ASN A 284 16.18 -0.20 -9.21
C ASN A 284 15.00 0.76 -9.02
N LEU A 285 15.23 2.08 -9.09
CA LEU A 285 14.18 3.10 -8.99
C LEU A 285 13.19 2.97 -10.15
N ASN A 286 13.70 2.82 -11.37
CA ASN A 286 12.90 2.60 -12.56
C ASN A 286 12.04 1.33 -12.44
N GLU A 287 12.61 0.21 -12.02
CA GLU A 287 11.87 -1.04 -11.85
C GLU A 287 10.77 -0.91 -10.80
N ARG A 288 11.09 -0.33 -9.63
CA ARG A 288 10.12 -0.07 -8.55
C ARG A 288 8.96 0.80 -9.04
N ASN A 289 9.24 1.87 -9.77
CA ASN A 289 8.20 2.78 -10.29
C ASN A 289 7.30 2.09 -11.32
N ASN A 290 7.85 1.24 -12.20
CA ASN A 290 7.05 0.46 -13.13
C ASN A 290 6.24 -0.63 -12.42
N TRP A 291 6.75 -1.18 -11.32
CA TRP A 291 6.02 -2.14 -10.47
C TRP A 291 4.82 -1.48 -9.77
N LEU A 292 4.97 -0.27 -9.24
CA LEU A 292 3.87 0.54 -8.71
C LEU A 292 2.77 0.73 -9.75
N ILE A 293 3.15 1.08 -10.98
CA ILE A 293 2.23 1.32 -12.09
C ILE A 293 1.46 0.05 -12.50
N SER A 294 2.11 -1.10 -12.57
CA SER A 294 1.46 -2.35 -13.02
C SER A 294 0.51 -2.94 -11.96
N SER A 295 0.63 -2.52 -10.70
CA SER A 295 -0.14 -3.05 -9.56
C SER A 295 -1.53 -2.43 -9.34
N HIS A 296 -2.07 -1.64 -10.29
CA HIS A 296 -3.31 -0.86 -10.11
C HIS A 296 -3.30 0.03 -8.85
N HIS A 297 -2.11 0.50 -8.45
CA HIS A 297 -1.96 1.43 -7.34
C HIS A 297 -2.62 2.78 -7.67
N PRO A 298 -3.33 3.43 -6.71
CA PRO A 298 -3.89 4.77 -6.88
C PRO A 298 -2.86 5.84 -7.27
N LEU A 299 -1.58 5.67 -6.93
CA LEU A 299 -0.48 6.59 -7.28
C LEU A 299 0.09 6.34 -8.67
N LYS A 300 -0.38 5.29 -9.37
CA LYS A 300 0.06 4.94 -10.73
C LYS A 300 0.01 6.15 -11.66
N GLU A 301 -1.12 6.85 -11.67
CA GLU A 301 -1.34 7.95 -12.59
C GLU A 301 -0.47 9.16 -12.24
N THR A 302 -0.25 9.44 -10.95
CA THR A 302 0.72 10.45 -10.49
C THR A 302 2.11 10.18 -11.07
N ILE A 303 2.60 8.94 -10.97
CA ILE A 303 3.90 8.56 -11.53
C ILE A 303 3.90 8.65 -13.06
N ILE A 304 2.84 8.19 -13.73
CA ILE A 304 2.71 8.28 -15.20
C ILE A 304 2.75 9.74 -15.67
N ASN A 305 2.00 10.62 -15.03
CA ASN A 305 1.93 12.04 -15.41
C ASN A 305 3.28 12.74 -15.20
N GLN A 306 3.98 12.42 -14.11
CA GLN A 306 5.24 13.06 -13.76
C GLN A 306 6.44 12.50 -14.56
N THR A 307 6.40 11.22 -14.96
CA THR A 307 7.59 10.54 -15.52
C THR A 307 7.41 10.04 -16.96
N GLY A 308 6.18 9.86 -17.43
CA GLY A 308 5.85 9.46 -18.80
C GLY A 308 4.92 8.25 -18.94
N THR A 309 4.24 8.17 -20.08
CA THR A 309 3.19 7.16 -20.35
C THR A 309 3.73 5.75 -20.62
N THR A 310 4.91 5.63 -21.20
CA THR A 310 5.54 4.33 -21.52
C THR A 310 6.76 4.07 -20.64
N THR A 311 7.10 2.80 -20.42
CA THR A 311 8.30 2.39 -19.67
C THR A 311 9.56 3.06 -20.23
N GLU A 312 9.66 3.18 -21.56
CA GLU A 312 10.78 3.84 -22.22
C GLU A 312 10.86 5.33 -21.90
N LYS A 313 9.73 6.06 -21.96
CA LYS A 313 9.67 7.50 -21.60
C LYS A 313 10.09 7.72 -20.15
N ARG A 314 9.61 6.88 -19.23
CA ARG A 314 9.97 6.94 -17.81
C ARG A 314 11.45 6.71 -17.57
N ARG A 315 12.03 5.70 -18.24
CA ARG A 315 13.47 5.44 -18.19
C ARG A 315 14.28 6.62 -18.75
N LYS A 316 13.86 7.20 -19.88
CA LYS A 316 14.51 8.38 -20.48
C LYS A 316 14.46 9.59 -19.54
N PHE A 317 13.32 9.84 -18.91
CA PHE A 317 13.14 10.89 -17.91
C PHE A 317 14.12 10.74 -16.73
N LEU A 318 14.19 9.55 -16.12
CA LEU A 318 15.09 9.27 -15.00
C LEU A 318 16.56 9.44 -15.38
N ASN A 319 16.97 8.91 -16.53
CA ASN A 319 18.34 9.07 -17.03
C ASN A 319 18.68 10.54 -17.30
N HIS A 320 17.78 11.31 -17.91
CA HIS A 320 18.00 12.73 -18.18
C HIS A 320 18.27 13.54 -16.91
N ILE A 321 17.49 13.31 -15.86
CA ILE A 321 17.71 13.95 -14.56
C ILE A 321 19.06 13.51 -13.98
N TYR A 322 19.34 12.21 -14.02
CA TYR A 322 20.60 11.65 -13.51
C TYR A 322 21.84 12.26 -14.20
N GLU A 323 21.86 12.35 -15.54
CA GLU A 323 22.97 12.96 -16.27
C GLU A 323 23.16 14.43 -15.90
N LYS A 324 22.07 15.20 -15.79
CA LYS A 324 22.14 16.60 -15.36
C LYS A 324 22.75 16.74 -13.96
N VAL A 325 22.30 15.92 -13.02
CA VAL A 325 22.77 15.95 -11.63
C VAL A 325 24.25 15.55 -11.55
N ILE A 326 24.67 14.48 -12.22
CA ILE A 326 26.08 14.07 -12.24
C ILE A 326 26.96 15.10 -12.92
N LYS A 327 26.50 15.77 -13.99
CA LYS A 327 27.25 16.85 -14.62
C LYS A 327 27.48 18.04 -13.67
N LEU A 328 26.49 18.36 -12.84
CA LEU A 328 26.60 19.42 -11.83
C LEU A 328 27.43 18.99 -10.60
N PHE A 329 27.42 17.70 -10.27
CA PHE A 329 28.04 17.14 -9.07
C PHE A 329 28.83 15.83 -9.35
N PRO A 330 29.92 15.88 -10.13
CA PRO A 330 30.57 14.68 -10.69
C PRO A 330 31.15 13.71 -9.66
N TYR A 331 31.55 14.19 -8.48
CA TYR A 331 32.17 13.38 -7.42
C TYR A 331 31.22 13.04 -6.27
N SER A 332 29.92 13.23 -6.46
CA SER A 332 28.91 13.06 -5.40
C SER A 332 28.28 11.66 -5.33
N GLN A 333 28.78 10.71 -6.12
CA GLN A 333 28.21 9.36 -6.18
C GLN A 333 28.40 8.60 -4.87
N TRP A 334 27.36 7.89 -4.46
CA TRP A 334 27.32 7.13 -3.22
C TRP A 334 26.94 5.68 -3.45
N TYR A 335 27.58 4.82 -2.66
CA TYR A 335 27.31 3.40 -2.56
C TYR A 335 27.07 3.05 -1.08
N PRO A 336 26.08 2.19 -0.76
CA PRO A 336 25.96 1.62 0.57
C PRO A 336 27.22 0.81 0.87
N LYS A 337 27.71 0.91 2.11
CA LYS A 337 28.80 0.09 2.62
C LYS A 337 28.29 -1.21 3.19
#